data_AF-A0A7C6L8W7-F1
#
_entry.id   AF-A0A7C6L8W7-F1
#
_cell.length_a   1.000
_cell.length_b   1.000
_cell.length_c   1.000
_cell.angle_alpha   90.00
_cell.angle_beta   90.00
_cell.angle_gamma   90.00
#
_symmetry.space_group_name_H-M   'P 1'
#
loop_
_entity.id
_entity.type
_entity.pdbx_description
1 polymer ?
#
loop_
_entity_poly.entity_id
_entity_poly.type
_entity_poly.pdbx_seq_one_letter_code
_entity_poly.pdbx_strand_id
1 'polypeptide(L)' 'WQRSGWLNSRKEPVENQDLWKRLLELTRTHRVRWIKVQGHGGDELNNRCDYLARQALRGSSSGDRQPPDGGNICSSKNTE' A
#
# COMPACT_ATOMS: atom_id res chain seq x y z
N TRP A 1 15.08 2.54 -4.00
CA TRP A 1 14.45 3.87 -4.19
C TRP A 1 15.27 5.01 -3.60
N GLN A 2 15.68 5.00 -2.33
CA GLN A 2 16.48 6.11 -1.78
C GLN A 2 17.75 6.43 -2.58
N ARG A 3 18.50 5.41 -3.00
CA ARG A 3 19.71 5.57 -3.83
C ARG A 3 19.42 6.02 -5.28
N SER A 4 18.21 5.77 -5.79
CA SER A 4 17.79 6.10 -7.15
C SER A 4 17.00 7.41 -7.23
N GLY A 5 17.08 8.26 -6.20
CA GLY A 5 16.32 9.51 -6.15
C GLY A 5 14.80 9.33 -6.08
N TRP A 6 14.33 8.18 -5.60
CA TRP A 6 12.90 7.79 -5.58
C TRP A 6 12.26 7.59 -6.96
N LEU A 7 13.07 7.20 -7.94
CA LEU A 7 12.60 6.81 -9.27
C LEU A 7 12.52 5.27 -9.42
N ASN A 8 11.57 4.82 -10.22
CA ASN A 8 11.39 3.43 -10.67
C ASN A 8 12.34 3.11 -11.85
N SER A 9 12.28 1.89 -12.39
CA SER A 9 13.12 1.46 -13.53
C SER A 9 12.86 2.25 -14.82
N ARG A 10 11.67 2.85 -14.95
CA ARG A 10 11.27 3.71 -16.08
C ARG A 10 11.63 5.20 -15.86
N LYS A 11 12.34 5.53 -14.78
CA LYS A 11 12.68 6.91 -14.37
C LYS A 11 11.48 7.77 -13.97
N GLU A 12 10.36 7.15 -13.63
CA GLU A 12 9.17 7.83 -13.10
C GLU A 12 9.20 7.79 -11.56
N PRO A 13 8.52 8.73 -10.88
CA PRO A 13 8.37 8.65 -9.42
C PRO A 13 7.77 7.31 -8.98
N VAL A 14 8.24 6.79 -7.86
CA VAL A 14 7.68 5.58 -7.27
C VAL A 14 6.25 5.84 -6.78
N GLU A 15 5.34 4.89 -6.99
CA GLU A 15 3.97 4.99 -6.48
C GLU A 15 3.95 5.14 -4.94
N ASN A 16 3.07 6.02 -4.44
CA ASN A 16 2.91 6.30 -3.01
C ASN A 16 4.23 6.72 -2.32
N GLN A 17 5.10 7.43 -3.05
CA GLN A 17 6.40 7.88 -2.58
C GLN A 17 6.32 8.66 -1.25
N ASP A 18 5.29 9.49 -1.09
CA ASP A 18 5.00 10.27 0.09
C ASP A 18 4.77 9.37 1.32
N LEU A 19 3.93 8.33 1.20
CA LEU A 19 3.67 7.37 2.26
C LEU A 19 4.94 6.60 2.65
N TRP A 20 5.74 6.18 1.66
CA TRP A 20 7.00 5.49 1.91
C TRP A 20 8.03 6.37 2.62
N LYS A 21 8.16 7.64 2.21
CA LYS A 21 9.05 8.60 2.87
C LYS A 21 8.63 8.80 4.32
N ARG A 22 7.33 8.96 4.58
CA ARG A 22 6.80 9.14 5.94
C ARG A 22 7.01 7.91 6.80
N LEU A 23 6.77 6.72 6.27
CA LEU A 23 7.02 5.47 6.98
C LEU A 23 8.51 5.33 7.34
N LEU A 24 9.39 5.59 6.38
CA LEU A 24 10.84 5.48 6.58
C LEU A 24 11.33 6.44 7.68
N GLU A 25 10.80 7.66 7.74
CA GLU A 25 11.10 8.61 8.81
C GLU A 25 10.73 8.03 10.19
N LEU A 26 9.53 7.50 10.35
CA LEU A 26 9.06 6.91 11.61
C LEU A 26 9.89 5.67 12.01
N THR A 27 10.35 4.87 11.06
CA THR A 27 11.21 3.72 11.35
C THR A 27 12.60 4.09 11.84
N ARG A 28 13.03 5.35 11.67
CA ARG A 28 14.28 5.84 12.27
C ARG A 28 14.09 6.25 13.72
N THR A 29 12.88 6.68 14.08
CA THR A 29 12.50 7.05 15.45
C THR A 29 12.34 5.83 16.34
N HIS A 30 11.83 4.72 15.80
CA HIS A 30 11.49 3.52 16.57
C HIS A 30 12.33 2.30 16.15
N ARG A 31 12.61 1.40 17.09
CA ARG A 31 13.19 0.09 16.78
C ARG A 31 12.08 -0.85 16.27
N VAL A 32 11.93 -0.91 14.96
CA VAL A 32 10.86 -1.71 14.31
C VAL A 32 11.37 -3.09 13.93
N ARG A 33 10.62 -4.14 14.30
CA ARG A 33 10.80 -5.51 13.79
C ARG A 33 9.63 -5.85 12.88
N TRP A 34 9.92 -6.12 11.62
CA TRP A 34 8.92 -6.51 10.63
C TRP A 34 8.68 -8.01 10.68
N ILE A 35 7.42 -8.42 10.86
CA ILE A 35 7.01 -9.82 10.85
C ILE A 35 5.95 -9.95 9.75
N LYS A 36 6.28 -10.71 8.70
CA LYS A 36 5.31 -11.02 7.65
C LYS A 36 4.45 -12.20 8.10
N VAL A 37 3.19 -11.93 8.43
CA VAL A 37 2.21 -12.95 8.78
C VAL A 37 1.52 -13.51 7.53
N GLN A 38 1.01 -14.72 7.61
CA GLN A 38 0.17 -15.29 6.55
C GLN A 38 -1.19 -14.58 6.52
N GLY A 39 -1.71 -14.34 5.32
CA GLY A 39 -3.03 -13.72 5.15
C GLY A 39 -4.14 -14.64 5.66
N HIS A 40 -5.01 -14.08 6.51
CA HIS A 40 -6.21 -14.69 7.11
C HIS A 40 -6.00 -16.04 7.81
N GLY A 41 -6.06 -16.01 9.14
CA GLY A 41 -6.40 -17.21 9.94
C GLY A 41 -5.46 -17.50 11.11
N GLY A 42 -4.21 -17.03 11.07
CA GLY A 42 -3.23 -17.37 12.10
C GLY A 42 -3.11 -16.37 13.25
N ASP A 43 -3.32 -15.08 13.00
CA ASP A 43 -3.02 -14.01 13.95
C ASP A 43 -4.28 -13.18 14.26
N GLU A 44 -4.75 -13.27 15.51
CA GLU A 44 -5.95 -12.59 15.99
C GLU A 44 -5.83 -11.06 15.88
N LEU A 45 -4.65 -10.50 16.17
CA LEU A 45 -4.44 -9.05 16.11
C LEU A 45 -4.44 -8.56 14.66
N ASN A 46 -3.84 -9.33 13.75
CA ASN A 46 -3.92 -9.02 12.32
C ASN A 46 -5.37 -9.08 11.80
N ASN A 47 -6.14 -10.09 12.22
CA ASN A 47 -7.56 -10.21 11.87
C ASN A 47 -8.38 -9.02 12.42
N ARG A 48 -8.05 -8.55 13.64
CA ARG A 48 -8.67 -7.35 14.21
C ARG A 48 -8.32 -6.09 13.42
N CYS A 49 -7.07 -5.92 13.00
CA CYS A 49 -6.68 -4.81 12.13
C CYS A 49 -7.45 -4.80 10.80
N ASP A 50 -7.61 -5.97 10.17
CA ASP A 50 -8.40 -6.15 8.95
C ASP A 50 -9.89 -5.81 9.15
N TYR A 51 -10.49 -6.26 10.26
CA TYR A 51 -11.85 -5.87 10.62
C TYR A 51 -12.02 -4.36 10.78
N LEU A 52 -11.10 -3.70 11.51
CA LEU A 52 -11.13 -2.25 11.73
C LEU A 52 -10.95 -1.47 10.42
N ALA A 53 -10.03 -1.89 9.55
CA ALA A 53 -9.82 -1.27 8.25
C ALA A 53 -11.09 -1.35 7.38
N ARG A 54 -11.77 -2.51 7.36
CA ARG A 54 -13.04 -2.69 6.64
C ARG A 54 -14.18 -1.85 7.21
N GLN A 55 -14.23 -1.68 8.53
CA GLN A 55 -15.22 -0.81 9.18
C GLN A 55 -15.00 0.65 8.80
N ALA A 56 -13.74 1.11 8.82
CA ALA A 56 -13.39 2.48 8.42
C ALA A 56 -13.85 2.77 6.98
N LEU A 57 -13.62 1.84 6.04
CA LEU A 57 -14.08 1.99 4.65
C LEU A 57 -15.61 2.14 4.53
N ARG A 58 -16.38 1.42 5.35
CA ARG A 58 -17.85 1.52 5.37
C ARG A 58 -18.35 2.82 6.00
N GLY A 59 -17.65 3.31 7.02
CA GLY A 59 -17.94 4.58 7.68
C GLY A 59 -17.53 5.80 6.86
N SER A 60 -16.53 5.65 5.98
CA SER A 60 -16.07 6.68 5.03
C SER A 60 -17.01 6.80 3.82
N SER A 61 -18.31 6.97 4.04
CA SER A 61 -19.29 7.28 3.00
C SER A 61 -19.34 8.78 2.70
N SER A 62 -18.19 9.39 2.41
CA SER A 62 -18.13 10.77 1.89
C SER A 62 -16.85 11.02 1.09
N GLY A 63 -16.96 10.87 -0.23
CA GLY A 63 -16.68 12.00 -1.11
C GLY A 63 -15.28 12.19 -1.72
N ASP A 64 -14.31 11.31 -1.55
CA ASP A 64 -13.02 11.44 -2.25
C ASP A 64 -12.68 10.22 -3.11
N ARG A 65 -13.47 10.06 -4.18
CA ARG A 65 -13.15 9.14 -5.27
C ARG A 65 -12.29 9.91 -6.26
N GLN A 66 -11.00 10.03 -5.97
CA GLN A 66 -10.03 10.50 -6.94
C GLN A 66 -10.01 9.49 -8.11
N PRO A 67 -10.32 9.89 -9.36
CA PRO A 67 -10.25 8.96 -10.48
C PRO A 67 -8.79 8.49 -10.65
N PRO A 68 -8.55 7.22 -11.02
CA PRO A 68 -7.19 6.79 -11.32
C PRO A 68 -6.69 7.57 -12.53
N ASP A 69 -5.63 8.36 -12.31
CA ASP A 69 -4.81 8.90 -13.38
C ASP A 69 -4.45 7.76 -14.34
N GLY A 70 -4.74 7.97 -15.63
CA GLY A 70 -4.70 6.96 -16.67
C GLY A 70 -3.40 6.15 -16.68
N GLY A 71 -3.52 4.84 -16.47
CA GLY A 71 -2.42 3.89 -16.47
C GLY A 71 -2.87 2.50 -16.92
N ASN A 72 -3.27 2.40 -18.19
CA ASN A 72 -3.34 1.20 -19.05
C ASN A 72 -3.53 -0.18 -18.38
N ILE A 73 -4.77 -0.68 -18.37
CA ILE A 73 -5.10 -2.08 -18.09
C ILE A 73 -4.60 -2.93 -19.26
N CYS A 74 -3.51 -3.65 -19.05
CA CYS A 74 -3.07 -4.70 -19.97
C CYS A 74 -4.09 -5.85 -19.92
N SER A 75 -4.97 -5.87 -20.92
CA SER A 75 -5.84 -7.02 -21.21
C SER A 75 -4.99 -8.14 -21.81
N SER A 76 -4.60 -9.12 -21.01
CA SER A 76 -4.15 -10.41 -21.54
C SER A 76 -5.32 -11.37 -21.53
N LYS A 77 -5.90 -11.52 -22.72
CA LYS A 77 -6.73 -12.66 -23.09
C LYS A 77 -5.86 -13.91 -22.96
N ASN A 78 -6.27 -14.87 -22.12
CA ASN A 78 -5.84 -16.24 -22.31
C ASN A 78 -6.84 -16.90 -23.25
N THR A 79 -6.33 -17.26 -24.41
CA THR A 79 -6.95 -18.18 -25.37
C THR A 79 -6.03 -19.41 -25.37
N GLU A 80 -6.65 -20.58 -25.47
CA GLU A 80 -6.11 -21.95 -25.36
C GLU A 80 -6.04 -22.52 -23.93
#